data_AF-A0A249P5M5-F1
#
_entry.id   AF-A0A249P5M5-F1
#
_cell.length_a   1.000
_cell.length_b   1.000
_cell.length_c   1.000
_cell.angle_alpha   90.00
_cell.angle_beta   90.00
_cell.angle_gamma   90.00
#
_symmetry.space_group_name_H-M   'P 1'
#
loop_
_entity.id
_entity.type
_entity.pdbx_description
1 polymer ?
#
loop_
_entity_poly.entity_id
_entity_poly.type
_entity_poly.pdbx_seq_one_letter_code
_entity_poly.pdbx_strand_id
1 'polypeptide(L)' 'MGMLVAKDNLGFGMRSWRYAAVVNDGVVEQWFEEEGFSDNCESDPYWASSPQNILETLRTFDTARLGRVPIKF' A
#
# COMPACT_ATOMS: atom_id res chain seq x y z
N MET A 1 -1.90 12.93 -7.04
CA MET A 1 -1.99 11.78 -6.13
C MET A 1 -3.24 11.82 -5.24
N GLY A 2 -3.76 12.98 -4.81
CA GLY A 2 -5.00 13.01 -4.01
C GLY A 2 -4.86 12.49 -2.57
N MET A 3 -3.64 12.19 -2.13
CA MET A 3 -3.33 11.55 -0.85
C MET A 3 -2.93 12.52 0.26
N LEU A 4 -3.42 13.77 0.24
CA LEU A 4 -3.03 14.77 1.23
C LEU A 4 -4.06 14.78 2.36
N VAL A 5 -3.60 14.67 3.60
CA VAL A 5 -4.44 14.75 4.80
C VAL A 5 -3.83 15.69 5.83
N ALA A 6 -4.67 16.33 6.65
CA ALA A 6 -4.25 17.00 7.87
C ALA A 6 -3.98 15.97 8.98
N LYS A 7 -2.87 16.15 9.72
CA LYS A 7 -2.52 15.42 10.95
C LYS A 7 -2.27 16.42 12.08
N ASP A 8 -3.14 17.43 12.18
CA ASP A 8 -3.05 18.49 13.19
C ASP A 8 -3.34 17.96 14.60
N ASN A 9 -4.16 16.91 14.70
CA ASN A 9 -4.41 16.19 15.96
C ASN A 9 -3.13 15.65 16.61
N LEU A 10 -2.06 15.44 15.84
CA LEU A 10 -0.73 15.01 16.32
C LEU A 10 0.33 16.12 16.19
N GLY A 11 -0.05 17.31 15.74
CA GLY A 11 0.88 18.42 15.49
C GLY A 11 1.78 18.22 14.27
N PHE A 12 1.43 17.34 13.33
CA PHE A 12 2.23 17.08 12.13
C PHE A 12 1.89 17.98 10.94
N GLY A 13 0.74 18.69 10.95
CA GLY A 13 0.31 19.46 9.78
C GLY A 13 -0.08 18.56 8.60
N MET A 14 0.08 19.06 7.38
CA MET A 14 -0.26 18.30 6.16
C MET A 14 0.74 17.17 5.90
N ARG A 15 0.24 15.96 5.69
CA ARG A 15 1.02 14.75 5.43
C ARG A 15 0.37 13.90 4.34
N SER A 16 1.16 13.00 3.77
CA SER A 16 0.62 11.95 2.90
C SER A 16 -0.20 10.95 3.72
N TRP A 17 -1.35 10.52 3.19
CA TRP A 17 -1.99 9.29 3.63
C TRP A 17 -1.05 8.11 3.40
N ARG A 18 -1.19 7.04 4.19
CA ARG A 18 -0.31 5.88 4.08
C ARG A 18 -0.70 5.06 2.84
N TYR A 19 0.29 4.77 2.01
CA TYR A 19 0.15 3.90 0.85
C TYR A 19 1.48 3.23 0.50
N ALA A 20 1.40 2.21 -0.34
CA ALA A 20 2.55 1.68 -1.09
C ALA A 20 2.20 1.54 -2.57
N ALA A 21 3.21 1.49 -3.43
CA ALA A 21 3.04 1.30 -4.86
C ALA A 21 4.17 0.44 -5.41
N VAL A 22 3.84 -0.38 -6.42
CA VAL A 22 4.84 -1.09 -7.24
C VAL A 22 5.04 -0.26 -8.48
N VAL A 23 6.27 0.20 -8.69
CA VAL A 23 6.63 1.11 -9.79
C VAL A 23 7.76 0.49 -10.58
N ASN A 24 7.52 0.23 -11.87
CA ASN A 24 8.52 -0.26 -12.82
C ASN A 24 8.71 0.79 -13.91
N ASP A 25 9.95 1.24 -14.11
CA ASP A 25 10.32 2.26 -15.12
C ASP A 25 9.43 3.51 -15.11
N GLY A 26 9.07 3.98 -13.92
CA GLY A 26 8.23 5.16 -13.72
C GLY A 26 6.74 4.93 -13.96
N VAL A 27 6.32 3.71 -14.32
CA VAL A 27 4.93 3.30 -14.45
C VAL A 27 4.45 2.65 -13.16
N VAL A 28 3.35 3.14 -12.61
CA VAL A 28 2.68 2.53 -11.44
C VAL A 28 1.90 1.32 -11.92
N GLU A 29 2.32 0.12 -11.49
CA GLU A 29 1.64 -1.13 -11.85
C GLU A 29 0.59 -1.55 -10.81
N GLN A 30 0.84 -1.24 -9.53
CA GLN A 30 -0.04 -1.59 -8.43
C GLN A 30 -0.05 -0.50 -7.36
N TRP A 31 -1.17 -0.39 -6.65
CA TRP A 31 -1.44 0.64 -5.66
C TRP A 31 -2.08 0.02 -4.41
N PHE A 32 -1.57 0.37 -3.23
CA PHE A 32 -1.97 -0.19 -1.94
C PHE A 32 -2.21 0.94 -0.95
N GLU A 33 -3.41 1.51 -0.99
CA GLU A 33 -3.82 2.56 -0.05
C GLU A 33 -4.47 1.96 1.20
N GLU A 34 -4.21 2.58 2.36
CA GLU A 34 -4.93 2.19 3.57
C GLU A 34 -6.38 2.66 3.55
N GLU A 35 -7.27 1.88 4.15
CA GLU A 35 -8.67 2.28 4.35
C GLU A 35 -8.81 3.41 5.37
N GLY A 36 -9.91 4.16 5.29
CA GLY A 36 -10.20 5.23 6.26
C GLY A 36 -9.54 6.58 5.94
N PHE A 37 -9.21 6.83 4.67
CA PHE A 37 -8.70 8.11 4.17
C PHE A 37 -9.50 9.29 4.75
N SER A 38 -8.86 10.06 5.64
CA SER A 38 -9.51 11.17 6.34
C SER A 38 -8.49 12.09 7.01
N ASP A 39 -8.89 13.35 7.16
CA ASP A 39 -8.17 14.32 7.99
C ASP A 39 -8.27 13.94 9.46
N ASN A 40 -7.18 14.16 10.20
CA ASN A 40 -7.08 13.95 11.64
C ASN A 40 -7.53 12.56 12.09
N CYS A 41 -7.33 11.54 11.24
CA CYS A 41 -7.66 10.16 11.56
C CYS A 41 -7.02 9.75 12.89
N GLU A 42 -7.84 9.23 13.81
CA GLU A 42 -7.41 8.82 15.15
C GLU A 42 -6.62 7.50 15.13
N SER A 43 -6.88 6.65 14.13
CA SER A 43 -6.16 5.40 13.92
C SER A 43 -4.93 5.59 13.02
N ASP A 44 -4.04 4.59 13.06
CA ASP A 44 -2.89 4.48 12.15
C ASP A 44 -2.96 3.13 11.41
N PRO A 45 -3.82 3.01 10.38
CA PRO A 45 -3.98 1.76 9.64
C PRO A 45 -2.67 1.37 8.94
N TYR A 46 -2.37 0.06 8.95
CA TYR A 46 -1.13 -0.49 8.39
C TYR A 46 -1.33 -1.95 7.94
N TRP A 47 -2.33 -2.18 7.11
CA TRP A 47 -2.59 -3.49 6.54
C TRP A 47 -2.29 -3.53 5.05
N ALA A 48 -2.94 -2.66 4.27
CA ALA A 48 -2.87 -2.69 2.82
C ALA A 48 -1.43 -2.46 2.30
N SER A 49 -0.73 -1.50 2.90
CA SER A 49 0.64 -1.11 2.57
C SER A 49 1.71 -1.90 3.35
N SER A 50 1.32 -2.90 4.14
CA SER A 50 2.28 -3.72 4.88
C SER A 50 3.15 -4.55 3.92
N PRO A 51 4.46 -4.74 4.20
CA PRO A 51 5.34 -5.56 3.37
C PRO A 51 4.84 -6.99 3.20
N GLN A 52 4.17 -7.55 4.21
CA GLN A 52 3.60 -8.90 4.18
C GLN A 52 2.47 -8.99 3.15
N ASN A 53 1.50 -8.07 3.20
CA ASN A 53 0.38 -8.02 2.24
C ASN A 53 0.88 -7.80 0.81
N ILE A 54 1.84 -6.89 0.62
CA ILE A 54 2.43 -6.62 -0.70
C ILE A 54 3.15 -7.86 -1.24
N LEU A 55 4.00 -8.51 -0.43
CA LEU A 55 4.74 -9.69 -0.87
C LEU A 55 3.82 -10.86 -1.22
N GLU A 56 2.78 -11.09 -0.41
CA GLU A 56 1.76 -12.11 -0.70
C GLU A 56 1.00 -11.80 -2.00
N THR A 57 0.61 -10.54 -2.19
CA THR A 57 -0.06 -10.06 -3.40
C THR A 57 0.82 -10.29 -4.63
N LEU A 58 2.10 -9.89 -4.58
CA LEU A 58 3.07 -10.08 -5.66
C LEU A 58 3.30 -11.56 -6.00
N ARG A 59 3.43 -12.43 -4.98
CA ARG A 59 3.57 -13.87 -5.17
C ARG A 59 2.33 -14.49 -5.81
N THR A 60 1.15 -14.04 -5.40
CA THR A 60 -0.12 -14.49 -5.97
C THR A 60 -0.25 -14.08 -7.43
N PHE A 61 0.08 -12.83 -7.75
CA PHE A 61 0.10 -12.33 -9.13
C PHE A 61 1.10 -13.09 -10.01
N ASP A 62 2.30 -13.37 -9.49
CA ASP A 62 3.31 -14.15 -10.21
C ASP A 62 2.84 -15.59 -10.46
N THR A 63 2.23 -16.23 -9.44
CA THR A 63 1.64 -17.58 -9.56
C THR A 63 0.49 -17.62 -10.57
N ALA A 64 -0.33 -16.56 -10.63
CA ALA A 64 -1.41 -16.43 -11.61
C ALA A 64 -0.87 -16.18 -13.04
N ARG A 65 0.23 -15.44 -13.18
CA ARG A 65 0.90 -15.19 -14.47
C ARG A 65 1.67 -16.40 -14.99
N LEU A 66 2.30 -17.18 -14.11
CA LEU A 66 3.15 -18.32 -14.47
C LEU A 66 2.42 -19.68 -14.49
N GLY A 67 1.12 -19.72 -14.22
CA GLY A 67 0.33 -20.95 -14.32
C GLY A 67 0.90 -22.08 -13.46
N ARG A 68 0.87 -21.92 -12.13
CA ARG A 68 1.20 -22.96 -11.11
C ARG A 68 2.47 -23.79 -11.41
N VAL A 69 3.60 -23.33 -10.89
CA VAL A 69 4.65 -24.25 -10.41
C VAL A 69 4.93 -23.91 -8.95
N PRO A 70 4.70 -24.84 -8.00
CA PRO A 70 4.99 -24.56 -6.60
C PRO A 70 6.51 -24.56 -6.41
N ILE A 71 7.07 -23.42 -6.06
CA ILE A 71 8.46 -23.33 -5.59
C ILE A 71 8.45 -23.89 -4.16
N LYS A 72 8.82 -25.16 -4.01
CA LYS A 72 9.13 -25.75 -2.70
C LYS A 72 10.53 -25.30 -2.28
N PHE A 73 10.62 -24.80 -1.05
CA PHE A 73 11.86 -24.43 -0.38
C PHE A 73 12.82 -25.62 -0.25
#